data_AF-A0A2I0VAS7-F1
#
_entry.id   AF-A0A2I0VAS7-F1
#
_cell.length_a   1.000
_cell.length_b   1.000
_cell.length_c   1.000
_cell.angle_alpha   90.00
_cell.angle_beta   90.00
_cell.angle_gamma   90.00
#
_symmetry.space_group_name_H-M   'P 1'
#
loop_
_entity.id
_entity.type
_entity.pdbx_description
1 polymer ?
#
loop_
_entity_poly.entity_id
_entity_poly.type
_entity_poly.pdbx_seq_one_letter_code
_entity_poly.pdbx_strand_id
1 'polypeptide(L)'
;MCFGSMSLFSVEQLSEMALGLEASRHPFVWVMQWIPKGYEERIKDVGMLIKGWAPQLVILNHDAVVGFVTHCGWNSSLEGISSGLPMVT
;
A
#
# COMPACT_ATOMS: atom_id res chain seq x y z
N MET A 1 -0.39 -1.62 -1.02
CA MET A 1 0.04 -1.49 0.38
C MET A 1 -1.01 -0.72 1.16
N CYS A 2 -1.57 -1.33 2.20
CA CYS A 2 -2.55 -0.69 3.09
C CYS A 2 -2.42 -1.27 4.51
N PHE A 3 -2.32 -0.40 5.51
CA PHE A 3 -2.14 -0.80 6.91
C PHE A 3 -3.39 -0.59 7.77
N GLY A 4 -4.55 -0.36 7.14
CA GLY A 4 -5.81 -0.16 7.83
C GLY A 4 -5.94 1.21 8.51
N SER A 5 -7.03 1.41 9.24
CA SER A 5 -7.39 2.70 9.84
C SER A 5 -6.65 3.02 11.14
N MET A 6 -6.08 2.00 11.80
CA MET A 6 -5.47 2.13 13.13
C MET A 6 -3.94 2.03 13.12
N SER A 7 -3.31 1.98 11.95
CA SER A 7 -1.86 1.93 11.86
C SER A 7 -1.22 3.28 12.21
N LEU A 8 -0.31 3.26 13.19
CA LEU A 8 0.50 4.40 13.57
C LEU A 8 1.96 4.14 13.17
N PHE A 9 2.49 4.96 12.29
CA PHE A 9 3.89 4.88 11.85
C PHE A 9 4.61 6.19 12.16
N SER A 10 5.89 6.11 12.52
CA SER A 10 6.72 7.30 12.61
C SER A 10 7.00 7.87 11.21
N VAL A 11 7.38 9.14 11.15
CA VAL A 11 7.75 9.80 9.88
C VAL A 11 8.96 9.10 9.24
N GLU A 12 9.90 8.64 10.06
CA GLU A 12 11.08 7.90 9.63
C GLU A 12 10.67 6.58 8.98
N GLN A 13 9.78 5.82 9.61
CA GLN A 13 9.31 4.55 9.06
C GLN A 13 8.56 4.75 7.74
N LEU A 14 7.71 5.78 7.65
CA LEU A 14 7.03 6.13 6.39
C LEU A 14 8.00 6.56 5.30
N SER A 15 9.08 7.26 5.67
CA SER A 15 10.12 7.67 4.73
C SER A 15 10.87 6.46 4.18
N GLU A 16 11.22 5.49 5.01
CA GLU A 16 11.85 4.23 4.57
C GLU A 16 10.93 3.42 3.65
N MET A 17 9.63 3.31 3.98
CA MET A 17 8.66 2.67 3.09
C MET A 17 8.57 3.38 1.73
N ALA A 18 8.55 4.72 1.74
CA ALA A 18 8.48 5.51 0.51
C ALA A 18 9.71 5.29 -0.37
N LEU A 19 10.91 5.33 0.23
CA LEU A 19 12.18 5.07 -0.44
C LEU A 19 12.26 3.64 -0.98
N GLY A 20 11.84 2.65 -0.20
CA GLY A 20 11.80 1.25 -0.60
C GLY A 20 10.89 1.00 -1.81
N LEU A 21 9.69 1.58 -1.80
CA LEU A 21 8.76 1.50 -2.93
C LEU A 21 9.33 2.16 -4.19
N GLU A 22 9.92 3.35 -4.06
CA GLU A 22 10.55 4.08 -5.17
C GLU A 22 11.72 3.29 -5.78
N ALA A 23 12.61 2.76 -4.92
CA ALA A 23 13.76 1.96 -5.33
C ALA A 23 13.37 0.60 -5.93
N SER A 24 12.24 0.02 -5.52
CA SER A 24 11.76 -1.27 -6.04
C SER A 24 11.43 -1.20 -7.53
N ARG A 25 11.02 -0.03 -8.04
CA ARG A 25 10.56 0.19 -9.43
C ARG A 25 9.37 -0.73 -9.83
N HIS A 26 8.71 -1.36 -8.86
CA HIS A 26 7.51 -2.16 -9.10
C HIS A 26 6.26 -1.27 -9.07
N PRO A 27 5.25 -1.53 -9.91
CA PRO A 27 3.95 -0.86 -9.82
C PRO A 27 3.32 -1.02 -8.43
N PHE A 28 2.88 0.06 -7.81
CA PHE A 28 2.21 -0.02 -6.51
C PHE A 28 1.02 0.94 -6.35
N VAL A 29 0.10 0.55 -5.48
CA VAL A 29 -0.92 1.44 -4.91
C VAL A 29 -0.67 1.52 -3.41
N TRP A 30 -0.51 2.72 -2.87
CA TRP A 30 -0.30 2.91 -1.44
C TRP A 30 -1.34 3.86 -0.83
N VAL A 31 -2.07 3.34 0.16
CA VAL A 31 -3.07 4.07 0.92
C VAL A 31 -2.42 4.68 2.16
N MET A 32 -2.34 6.01 2.23
CA MET A 32 -1.70 6.71 3.36
C MET A 32 -2.20 8.14 3.52
N GLN A 33 -2.30 8.63 4.76
CA GLN A 33 -2.70 10.03 5.03
C GLN A 33 -1.53 11.03 4.97
N TRP A 34 -0.31 10.58 5.20
CA TRP A 34 0.90 11.40 5.19
C TRP A 34 1.77 11.06 3.97
N ILE A 35 2.27 12.09 3.27
CA ILE A 35 3.07 11.94 2.06
C ILE A 35 4.24 12.93 2.11
N PRO A 36 5.50 12.49 1.87
CA PRO A 36 6.63 13.39 1.77
C PRO A 36 6.47 14.38 0.60
N LYS A 37 6.93 15.62 0.78
CA LYS A 37 6.87 16.64 -0.28
C LYS A 37 7.59 16.14 -1.54
N GLY A 38 6.91 16.28 -2.69
CA GLY A 38 7.42 15.89 -3.99
C GLY A 38 7.48 14.37 -4.24
N TYR A 39 7.01 13.52 -3.31
CA TYR A 39 7.02 12.06 -3.52
C TYR A 39 6.11 11.64 -4.67
N GLU A 40 4.91 12.21 -4.74
CA GLU A 40 3.92 11.92 -5.79
C GLU A 40 4.49 12.13 -7.20
N GLU A 41 5.28 13.18 -7.41
CA GLU A 41 5.95 13.42 -8.70
C GLU A 41 7.08 12.43 -9.01
N ARG A 42 7.79 11.94 -7.99
CA ARG A 42 8.86 10.94 -8.19
C ARG A 42 8.31 9.58 -8.59
N ILE A 43 7.09 9.26 -8.17
CA ILE A 43 6.49 7.95 -8.39
C ILE A 43 5.48 7.93 -9.54
N LYS A 44 5.22 9.05 -10.23
CA LYS A 44 4.13 9.22 -11.20
C LYS A 44 4.05 8.14 -12.30
N ASP A 45 5.19 7.54 -12.66
CA ASP A 45 5.29 6.52 -13.70
C ASP A 45 5.25 5.08 -13.15
N VAL A 46 5.29 4.91 -11.82
CA VAL A 46 5.43 3.59 -11.16
C VAL A 46 4.46 3.38 -9.99
N GLY A 47 3.71 4.38 -9.54
CA GLY A 47 2.85 4.20 -8.39
C GLY A 47 1.73 5.24 -8.26
N MET A 48 0.73 4.86 -7.47
CA MET A 48 -0.43 5.69 -7.15
C MET A 48 -0.59 5.81 -5.64
N LEU A 49 -0.86 7.04 -5.17
CA LEU A 49 -1.15 7.32 -3.77
C LEU A 49 -2.64 7.58 -3.58
N ILE A 50 -3.24 6.92 -2.60
CA ILE A 50 -4.62 7.17 -2.20
C ILE A 50 -4.60 7.77 -0.80
N LYS A 51 -5.07 9.02 -0.68
CA LYS A 51 -5.18 9.72 0.60
C LYS A 51 -6.48 9.32 1.30
N GLY A 52 -6.38 8.81 2.52
CA GLY A 52 -7.54 8.43 3.32
C GLY A 52 -7.99 6.99 3.05
N TRP A 53 -9.21 6.83 2.53
CA TRP A 53 -9.83 5.51 2.33
C TRP A 53 -9.75 5.06 0.87
N ALA A 54 -9.55 3.77 0.67
CA ALA A 54 -9.56 3.13 -0.65
C ALA A 54 -10.55 1.96 -0.66
N PRO A 55 -11.19 1.65 -1.80
CA PRO A 55 -12.03 0.46 -1.95
C PRO A 55 -11.18 -0.81 -1.99
N GLN A 56 -10.61 -1.19 -0.85
CA GLN A 56 -9.56 -2.22 -0.73
C GLN A 56 -9.95 -3.53 -1.39
N LEU A 57 -11.14 -4.08 -1.09
CA LEU A 57 -11.59 -5.34 -1.68
C LEU A 57 -11.67 -5.29 -3.22
N VAL A 58 -12.07 -4.15 -3.79
CA VAL A 58 -12.11 -3.98 -5.26
C VAL A 58 -10.71 -3.95 -5.84
N ILE A 59 -9.77 -3.29 -5.16
CA ILE A 59 -8.36 -3.24 -5.57
C ILE A 59 -7.75 -4.64 -5.50
N LEU A 60 -7.95 -5.37 -4.40
CA LEU A 60 -7.35 -6.70 -4.21
C LEU A 60 -7.89 -7.75 -5.19
N ASN A 61 -9.13 -7.63 -5.66
CA ASN A 61 -9.70 -8.54 -6.66
C ASN A 61 -9.36 -8.17 -8.11
N HIS A 62 -8.55 -7.14 -8.34
CA HIS A 62 -8.18 -6.74 -9.70
C HIS A 62 -6.99 -7.56 -10.22
N ASP A 63 -7.07 -8.09 -11.45
CA ASP A 63 -6.06 -8.99 -12.03
C ASP A 63 -4.63 -8.42 -12.07
N ALA A 64 -4.49 -7.10 -12.16
CA ALA A 64 -3.20 -6.42 -12.10
C ALA A 64 -2.53 -6.42 -10.72
N VAL A 65 -3.27 -6.75 -9.66
CA VAL A 65 -2.74 -6.82 -8.29
C VAL A 65 -2.28 -8.24 -8.01
N VAL A 66 -1.00 -8.38 -7.70
CA VAL A 66 -0.34 -9.70 -7.53
C VAL A 66 0.22 -9.91 -6.13
N GLY A 67 0.05 -8.95 -5.22
CA GLY A 67 0.52 -9.06 -3.85
C GLY A 67 -0.02 -7.96 -2.96
N PHE A 68 -0.06 -8.25 -1.66
CA PHE A 68 -0.64 -7.35 -0.67
C PHE A 68 0.28 -7.15 0.55
N VAL A 69 0.85 -5.96 0.68
CA VAL A 69 1.53 -5.52 1.91
C VAL A 69 0.47 -5.02 2.90
N THR A 70 0.37 -5.67 4.06
CA THR A 70 -0.72 -5.52 5.02
C THR A 70 -0.23 -5.50 6.46
N HIS A 71 -0.95 -4.82 7.34
CA HIS A 71 -0.73 -4.87 8.80
C HIS A 71 -1.25 -6.17 9.47
N CYS A 72 -1.79 -7.10 8.69
CA CYS A 72 -2.32 -8.39 9.16
C CYS A 72 -3.52 -8.33 10.10
N GLY A 73 -4.25 -7.20 10.16
CA GLY A 73 -5.55 -7.18 10.81
C GLY A 73 -6.49 -8.19 10.17
N TRP A 74 -7.31 -8.84 11.00
CA TRP A 74 -8.10 -10.02 10.60
C TRP A 74 -8.91 -9.84 9.31
N ASN A 75 -9.60 -8.70 9.17
CA ASN A 75 -10.37 -8.39 7.96
C ASN A 75 -9.48 -8.27 6.73
N SER A 76 -8.36 -7.54 6.82
CA SER A 76 -7.43 -7.40 5.69
C SER A 76 -6.77 -8.72 5.33
N SER A 77 -6.44 -9.57 6.32
CA SER A 77 -5.92 -10.91 6.08
C SER A 77 -6.94 -11.79 5.34
N LEU A 78 -8.21 -11.77 5.76
CA LEU A 78 -9.27 -12.50 5.07
C LEU A 78 -9.51 -11.99 3.65
N GLU A 79 -9.46 -10.68 3.41
CA GLU A 79 -9.58 -10.11 2.06
C GLU A 79 -8.41 -10.54 1.16
N GLY A 80 -7.18 -10.55 1.67
CA GLY A 80 -6.00 -11.02 0.94
C GLY A 80 -6.09 -12.51 0.59
N ILE A 81 -6.46 -13.35 1.56
CA ILE A 81 -6.68 -14.78 1.36
C ILE A 81 -7.79 -15.04 0.34
N SER A 82 -8.91 -14.35 0.48
CA SER A 82 -10.08 -14.53 -0.41
C SER A 82 -9.79 -14.09 -1.83
N SER A 83 -8.91 -13.09 -2.01
CA SER A 83 -8.45 -12.62 -3.32
C SER A 83 -7.29 -13.48 -3.88
N GLY A 84 -6.84 -14.51 -3.15
CA GLY A 84 -5.75 -15.40 -3.58
C GLY A 84 -4.38 -14.74 -3.66
N LEU A 85 -4.16 -13.65 -2.91
CA LEU A 85 -2.93 -12.87 -3.00
C LEU A 85 -1.87 -13.32 -1.98
N PRO A 86 -0.59 -13.42 -2.38
CA PRO A 86 0.50 -13.50 -1.41
C PRO A 86 0.58 -12.20 -0.60
N MET A 87 0.85 -12.34 0.71
CA MET A 87 0.90 -11.22 1.65
C MET A 87 2.29 -11.00 2.23
N VAL A 88 2.66 -9.73 2.38
CA VAL A 88 3.84 -9.29 3.15
C VAL A 88 3.34 -8.68 4.45
N THR A 89 3.87 -9.16 5.57
CA THR A 89 3.36 -8.95 6.92
C THR A 89 4.36 -8.23 7.81
#